data_AF-A0A1G5ETH0-F1
#
_entry.id   AF-A0A1G5ETH0-F1
#
_cell.length_a   1.000
_cell.length_b   1.000
_cell.length_c   1.000
_cell.angle_alpha   90.00
_cell.angle_beta   90.00
_cell.angle_gamma   90.00
#
_symmetry.space_group_name_H-M   'P 1'
#
loop_
_entity.id
_entity.type
_entity.pdbx_description
1 polymer ?
#
loop_
_entity_poly.entity_id
_entity_poly.type
_entity_poly.pdbx_seq_one_letter_code
_entity_poly.pdbx_strand_id
1 'polypeptide(L)'
;MHNNRVVIRAICGLALLLPGIASAAIAYDETASGDFAAANLESSGVSPGTFAGIMTPGVSTITGSFGNSDAAGRDTDVFSFEIPVGQQLTAIDLTYTPVSGDAGGGSYFGIQGGLEIGTGFETVGSNLSNALIRESEDILSRFDLGPEFGGTGLTAPLGAGNYTMFMSETHAVVDYQMDFNVSAVPEPETYAMLLAGLGLLGAMARRKKTSPGK
;
A
#
# COMPACT_ATOMS: atom_id res chain seq x y z
N MET A 1 -64.49 -35.44 -3.23
CA MET A 1 -63.87 -34.41 -2.35
C MET A 1 -62.36 -34.55 -2.50
N HIS A 2 -61.74 -33.64 -3.26
CA HIS A 2 -60.35 -33.75 -3.71
C HIS A 2 -59.47 -32.85 -2.83
N ASN A 3 -58.48 -33.44 -2.13
CA ASN A 3 -57.53 -32.72 -1.27
C ASN A 3 -56.40 -32.14 -2.12
N ASN A 4 -56.29 -30.80 -2.20
CA ASN A 4 -55.23 -30.12 -2.93
C ASN A 4 -54.10 -29.74 -1.94
N ARG A 5 -52.98 -30.46 -1.98
CA ARG A 5 -51.76 -30.12 -1.22
C ARG A 5 -50.88 -29.22 -2.08
N VAL A 6 -50.79 -27.95 -1.72
CA VAL A 6 -49.87 -26.97 -2.32
C VAL A 6 -48.45 -27.23 -1.77
N VAL A 7 -47.54 -27.63 -2.65
CA VAL A 7 -46.10 -27.76 -2.36
C VAL A 7 -45.44 -26.42 -2.67
N ILE A 8 -45.04 -25.68 -1.63
CA ILE A 8 -44.24 -24.46 -1.78
C ILE A 8 -42.78 -24.88 -1.93
N ARG A 9 -42.21 -24.70 -3.12
CA ARG A 9 -40.77 -24.82 -3.36
C ARG A 9 -40.12 -23.47 -3.07
N ALA A 10 -39.34 -23.40 -2.00
CA ALA A 10 -38.45 -22.28 -1.73
C ALA A 10 -37.26 -22.36 -2.70
N ILE A 11 -37.12 -21.37 -3.58
CA ILE A 11 -35.95 -21.18 -4.43
C ILE A 11 -35.06 -20.17 -3.73
N CYS A 12 -33.96 -20.62 -3.12
CA CYS A 12 -32.88 -19.74 -2.67
C CYS A 12 -32.11 -19.25 -3.90
N GLY A 13 -32.34 -18.00 -4.30
CA GLY A 13 -31.51 -17.31 -5.28
C GLY A 13 -30.16 -16.94 -4.65
N LEU A 14 -29.08 -17.59 -5.08
CA LEU A 14 -27.71 -17.18 -4.80
C LEU A 14 -27.39 -15.97 -5.68
N ALA A 15 -27.48 -14.77 -5.10
CA ALA A 15 -27.06 -13.54 -5.77
C ALA A 15 -25.52 -13.51 -5.85
N LEU A 16 -24.98 -13.71 -7.05
CA LEU A 16 -23.58 -13.43 -7.36
C LEU A 16 -23.38 -11.91 -7.32
N LEU A 17 -22.82 -11.41 -6.22
CA LEU A 17 -22.26 -10.06 -6.16
C LEU A 17 -21.05 -10.04 -7.09
N LEU A 18 -21.20 -9.41 -8.26
CA LEU A 18 -20.07 -9.02 -9.09
C LEU A 18 -19.22 -8.04 -8.26
N PRO A 19 -17.91 -8.28 -8.09
CA PRO A 19 -17.04 -7.27 -7.49
C PRO A 19 -17.08 -6.04 -8.41
N GLY A 20 -17.58 -4.93 -7.88
CA GLY A 20 -17.49 -3.64 -8.57
C GLY A 20 -16.01 -3.34 -8.83
N ILE A 21 -15.71 -2.87 -10.03
CA ILE A 21 -14.40 -2.32 -10.36
C ILE A 21 -14.21 -1.13 -9.40
N ALA A 22 -13.39 -1.32 -8.36
CA ALA A 22 -13.01 -0.24 -7.47
C ALA A 22 -12.17 0.74 -8.31
N SER A 23 -12.71 1.92 -8.59
CA SER A 23 -11.90 3.03 -9.07
C SER A 23 -10.90 3.37 -7.97
N ALA A 24 -9.64 3.62 -8.33
CA ALA A 24 -8.67 4.11 -7.37
C ALA A 24 -9.20 5.39 -6.70
N ALA A 25 -9.16 5.43 -5.37
CA ALA A 25 -9.53 6.63 -4.63
C ALA A 25 -8.30 7.55 -4.60
N ILE A 26 -8.44 8.79 -5.07
CA ILE A 26 -7.36 9.78 -4.92
C ILE A 26 -7.22 10.07 -3.42
N ALA A 27 -6.09 9.68 -2.85
CA ALA A 27 -5.73 9.97 -1.46
C ALA A 27 -5.16 11.39 -1.36
N TYR A 28 -4.32 11.79 -2.31
CA TYR A 28 -3.75 13.13 -2.38
C TYR A 28 -3.39 13.51 -3.81
N ASP A 29 -3.62 14.77 -4.17
CA ASP A 29 -3.21 15.38 -5.44
C ASP A 29 -2.67 16.77 -5.11
N GLU A 30 -1.38 16.99 -5.32
CA GLU A 30 -0.73 18.28 -5.00
C GLU A 30 -1.39 19.46 -5.71
N THR A 31 -1.89 19.26 -6.93
CA THR A 31 -2.53 20.33 -7.71
C THR A 31 -3.84 20.80 -7.08
N ALA A 32 -4.49 19.92 -6.31
CA ALA A 32 -5.76 20.19 -5.63
C ALA A 32 -5.59 20.50 -4.14
N SER A 33 -4.64 19.85 -3.48
CA SER A 33 -4.46 19.85 -2.02
C SER A 33 -3.31 20.73 -1.53
N GLY A 34 -2.46 21.20 -2.44
CA GLY A 34 -1.25 21.96 -2.12
C GLY A 34 0.00 21.09 -2.08
N ASP A 35 1.13 21.76 -2.16
CA ASP A 35 2.48 21.19 -2.27
C ASP A 35 2.83 20.28 -1.09
N PHE A 36 3.59 19.21 -1.35
CA PHE A 36 4.15 18.39 -0.28
C PHE A 36 5.23 19.13 0.52
N ALA A 37 5.57 18.57 1.69
CA ALA A 37 6.57 19.19 2.54
C ALA A 37 7.96 19.05 1.89
N ALA A 38 8.63 20.17 1.66
CA ALA A 38 9.98 20.18 1.12
C ALA A 38 11.06 19.93 2.18
N ALA A 39 11.82 18.85 2.01
CA ALA A 39 13.09 18.66 2.66
C ALA A 39 14.20 19.52 2.04
N ASN A 40 14.23 20.81 2.38
CA ASN A 40 15.42 21.60 2.09
C ASN A 40 16.58 21.16 2.99
N LEU A 41 17.78 21.01 2.41
CA LEU A 41 19.04 20.66 3.10
C LEU A 41 19.37 21.60 4.30
N GLU A 42 18.74 22.77 4.35
CA GLU A 42 18.92 23.82 5.36
C GLU A 42 17.87 23.77 6.50
N SER A 43 16.79 23.00 6.36
CA SER A 43 15.66 23.04 7.31
C SER A 43 15.63 21.82 8.25
N SER A 44 15.72 22.09 9.55
CA SER A 44 15.82 21.08 10.61
C SER A 44 14.48 20.43 11.00
N GLY A 45 13.42 20.60 10.20
CA GLY A 45 12.03 20.42 10.67
C GLY A 45 11.04 19.86 9.65
N VAL A 46 11.49 19.03 8.71
CA VAL A 46 10.64 18.39 7.67
C VAL A 46 9.77 17.24 8.22
N SER A 47 9.65 17.16 9.54
CA SER A 47 9.11 16.02 10.27
C SER A 47 8.00 16.49 11.22
N PRO A 48 6.77 15.94 11.11
CA PRO A 48 6.35 14.98 10.09
C PRO A 48 6.21 15.64 8.71
N GLY A 49 6.38 14.84 7.64
CA GLY A 49 6.04 15.27 6.28
C GLY A 49 4.52 15.48 6.12
N THR A 50 4.09 15.99 4.97
CA THR A 50 2.66 16.21 4.69
C THR A 50 1.88 14.90 4.78
N PHE A 51 0.77 14.87 5.52
CA PHE A 51 -0.04 13.65 5.62
C PHE A 51 -0.91 13.49 4.37
N ALA A 52 -0.56 12.51 3.53
CA ALA A 52 -1.25 12.21 2.27
C ALA A 52 -2.50 11.33 2.44
N GLY A 53 -2.73 10.79 3.63
CA GLY A 53 -3.98 10.12 3.98
C GLY A 53 -3.84 8.65 4.39
N ILE A 54 -4.99 8.00 4.49
CA ILE A 54 -5.14 6.60 4.88
C ILE A 54 -5.32 5.77 3.60
N MET A 55 -4.44 4.80 3.38
CA MET A 55 -4.48 3.90 2.22
C MET A 55 -5.55 2.83 2.45
N THR A 56 -6.78 3.11 2.00
CA THR A 56 -7.93 2.22 2.17
C THR A 56 -7.83 0.97 1.30
N PRO A 57 -8.54 -0.13 1.63
CA PRO A 57 -8.49 -1.36 0.84
C PRO A 57 -8.86 -1.13 -0.63
N GLY A 58 -8.08 -1.71 -1.54
CA GLY A 58 -8.12 -1.39 -2.97
C GLY A 58 -6.93 -0.54 -3.38
N VAL A 59 -7.14 0.38 -4.31
CA VAL A 59 -6.08 1.29 -4.81
C VAL A 59 -6.33 2.69 -4.26
N SER A 60 -5.29 3.25 -3.65
CA SER A 60 -5.25 4.66 -3.25
C SER A 60 -4.17 5.38 -4.04
N THR A 61 -4.51 6.49 -4.70
CA THR A 61 -3.59 7.18 -5.62
C THR A 61 -3.06 8.47 -5.00
N ILE A 62 -1.75 8.68 -5.12
CA ILE A 62 -1.07 9.95 -4.80
C ILE A 62 -0.41 10.49 -6.08
N THR A 63 -0.59 11.77 -6.37
CA THR A 63 0.05 12.44 -7.51
C THR A 63 0.78 13.71 -7.09
N GLY A 64 1.91 13.98 -7.73
CA GLY A 64 2.70 15.18 -7.48
C GLY A 64 3.81 15.40 -8.51
N SER A 65 4.63 16.42 -8.26
CA SER A 65 5.82 16.75 -9.03
C SER A 65 6.95 17.15 -8.09
N PHE A 66 8.15 16.62 -8.31
CA PHE A 66 9.31 16.98 -7.51
C PHE A 66 10.53 17.21 -8.38
N GLY A 67 11.58 17.75 -7.78
CA GLY A 67 12.82 18.10 -8.46
C GLY A 67 12.78 19.51 -9.05
N ASN A 68 13.96 20.10 -9.21
CA ASN A 68 14.11 21.40 -9.84
C ASN A 68 15.47 21.47 -10.55
N SER A 69 15.48 21.79 -11.84
CA SER A 69 16.70 21.85 -12.65
C SER A 69 17.51 23.13 -12.46
N ASP A 70 16.92 24.22 -11.95
CA ASP A 70 17.51 25.57 -12.11
C ASP A 70 17.35 26.54 -10.90
N ALA A 71 16.78 26.13 -9.76
CA ALA A 71 16.56 27.00 -8.60
C ALA A 71 17.55 26.79 -7.43
N ALA A 72 17.70 27.83 -6.60
CA ALA A 72 18.54 27.83 -5.40
C ALA A 72 18.07 26.89 -4.26
N GLY A 73 16.93 26.22 -4.43
CA GLY A 73 16.38 25.22 -3.51
C GLY A 73 15.89 24.01 -4.28
N ARG A 74 16.13 22.80 -3.75
CA ARG A 74 15.61 21.56 -4.33
C ARG A 74 14.15 21.44 -3.96
N ASP A 75 13.33 21.15 -4.96
CA ASP A 75 11.97 20.70 -4.72
C ASP A 75 12.00 19.20 -4.40
N THR A 76 11.49 18.84 -3.24
CA THR A 76 11.60 17.49 -2.69
C THR A 76 10.29 17.20 -2.04
N ASP A 77 9.80 15.99 -2.19
CA ASP A 77 8.51 15.65 -1.61
C ASP A 77 8.75 14.79 -0.40
N VAL A 78 8.16 15.18 0.71
CA VAL A 78 8.08 14.37 1.91
C VAL A 78 6.63 14.26 2.34
N PHE A 79 6.12 13.04 2.33
CA PHE A 79 4.77 12.76 2.76
C PHE A 79 4.65 11.48 3.58
N SER A 80 3.68 11.47 4.48
CA SER A 80 3.35 10.31 5.31
C SER A 80 1.98 9.74 4.95
N PHE A 81 1.81 8.44 5.19
CA PHE A 81 0.56 7.73 4.98
C PHE A 81 0.35 6.63 6.01
N GLU A 82 -0.90 6.21 6.18
CA GLU A 82 -1.29 5.12 7.08
C GLU A 82 -1.78 3.91 6.28
N ILE A 83 -1.27 2.72 6.64
CA ILE A 83 -1.88 1.44 6.30
C ILE A 83 -2.76 1.00 7.49
N PRO A 84 -4.09 0.85 7.33
CA PRO A 84 -4.98 0.51 8.42
C PRO A 84 -4.69 -0.84 9.07
N VAL A 85 -5.05 -0.99 10.35
CA VAL A 85 -5.00 -2.28 11.06
C VAL A 85 -5.79 -3.36 10.31
N GLY A 86 -5.20 -4.55 10.20
CA GLY A 86 -5.77 -5.68 9.45
C GLY A 86 -5.59 -5.58 7.93
N GLN A 87 -4.84 -4.58 7.45
CA GLN A 87 -4.48 -4.42 6.05
C GLN A 87 -2.96 -4.54 5.85
N GLN A 88 -2.57 -4.75 4.60
CA GLN A 88 -1.19 -4.79 4.13
C GLN A 88 -1.08 -4.12 2.77
N LEU A 89 -0.02 -3.35 2.56
CA LEU A 89 0.36 -2.78 1.28
C LEU A 89 1.15 -3.82 0.48
N THR A 90 0.65 -4.17 -0.69
CA THR A 90 1.18 -5.26 -1.53
C THR A 90 1.97 -4.78 -2.72
N ALA A 91 1.75 -3.55 -3.18
CA ALA A 91 2.50 -2.91 -4.25
C ALA A 91 2.36 -1.39 -4.15
N ILE A 92 3.35 -0.67 -4.69
CA ILE A 92 3.23 0.75 -5.00
C ILE A 92 3.59 0.88 -6.48
N ASP A 93 2.58 0.90 -7.33
CA ASP A 93 2.79 1.02 -8.78
C ASP A 93 3.08 2.50 -9.09
N LEU A 94 4.33 2.80 -9.45
CA LEU A 94 4.77 4.14 -9.80
C LEU A 94 4.69 4.35 -11.31
N THR A 95 3.99 5.40 -11.71
CA THR A 95 4.18 6.04 -13.01
C THR A 95 5.18 7.18 -12.84
N TYR A 96 6.33 7.06 -13.49
CA TYR A 96 7.46 7.99 -13.38
C TYR A 96 7.67 8.74 -14.70
N THR A 97 7.50 10.06 -14.69
CA THR A 97 7.51 10.90 -15.90
C THR A 97 8.45 12.10 -15.75
N PRO A 98 9.71 12.02 -16.21
CA PRO A 98 10.57 13.18 -16.32
C PRO A 98 9.96 14.20 -17.30
N VAL A 99 9.74 15.44 -16.84
CA VAL A 99 9.10 16.50 -17.65
C VAL A 99 10.09 17.56 -18.13
N SER A 100 11.21 17.74 -17.41
CA SER A 100 12.32 18.59 -17.85
C SER A 100 13.63 18.19 -17.18
N GLY A 101 14.77 18.61 -17.77
CA GLY A 101 16.11 18.27 -17.27
C GLY A 101 16.54 16.85 -17.63
N ASP A 102 17.55 16.34 -16.92
CA ASP A 102 18.11 15.00 -17.13
C ASP A 102 18.00 14.15 -15.86
N ALA A 103 17.02 13.25 -15.86
CA ALA A 103 16.81 12.30 -14.76
C ALA A 103 17.56 10.97 -14.99
N GLY A 104 18.49 10.88 -15.95
CA GLY A 104 19.16 9.62 -16.34
C GLY A 104 19.98 8.97 -15.23
N GLY A 105 20.35 9.74 -14.20
CA GLY A 105 20.94 9.24 -12.96
C GLY A 105 19.95 8.49 -12.06
N GLY A 106 18.65 8.67 -12.27
CA GLY A 106 17.55 8.20 -11.43
C GLY A 106 17.28 9.16 -10.28
N SER A 107 16.00 9.31 -9.96
CA SER A 107 15.55 10.06 -8.79
C SER A 107 15.64 9.21 -7.55
N TYR A 108 15.99 9.84 -6.43
CA TYR A 108 16.04 9.17 -5.14
C TYR A 108 14.63 8.98 -4.61
N PHE A 109 14.29 7.74 -4.23
CA PHE A 109 13.10 7.40 -3.46
C PHE A 109 13.53 6.67 -2.20
N GLY A 110 12.93 7.04 -1.06
CA GLY A 110 13.15 6.34 0.19
C GLY A 110 11.87 6.19 1.00
N ILE A 111 11.86 5.18 1.86
CA ILE A 111 10.75 4.88 2.76
C ILE A 111 11.26 4.61 4.18
N GLN A 112 10.52 5.14 5.15
CA GLN A 112 10.76 4.97 6.58
C GLN A 112 9.48 4.52 7.29
N GLY A 113 9.63 3.75 8.36
CA GLY A 113 8.54 3.43 9.29
C GLY A 113 8.32 4.56 10.29
N GLY A 114 7.07 4.90 10.55
CA GLY A 114 6.66 6.02 11.39
C GLY A 114 6.37 7.29 10.59
N LEU A 115 6.03 8.35 11.33
CA LEU A 115 5.70 9.68 10.79
C LEU A 115 6.92 10.61 10.74
N GLU A 116 8.00 10.24 11.42
CA GLU A 116 9.15 11.12 11.60
C GLU A 116 10.30 10.75 10.67
N ILE A 117 10.75 11.71 9.88
CA ILE A 117 12.08 11.65 9.25
C ILE A 117 13.05 12.37 10.19
N GLY A 118 14.27 11.83 10.35
CA GLY A 118 15.33 12.51 11.10
C GLY A 118 15.69 13.88 10.49
N THR A 119 16.70 14.56 11.05
CA THR A 119 17.15 15.85 10.51
C THR A 119 17.89 15.65 9.17
N GLY A 120 17.13 15.60 8.08
CA GLY A 120 17.63 15.54 6.70
C GLY A 120 17.83 14.13 6.12
N PHE A 121 18.19 14.10 4.83
CA PHE A 121 18.51 12.89 4.06
C PHE A 121 19.71 12.09 4.62
N GLU A 122 20.43 12.62 5.62
CA GLU A 122 21.59 11.95 6.23
C GLU A 122 21.21 10.84 7.23
N THR A 123 19.93 10.69 7.57
CA THR A 123 19.45 9.63 8.46
C THR A 123 19.25 8.28 7.75
N VAL A 124 20.00 7.99 6.68
CA VAL A 124 19.79 6.79 5.86
C VAL A 124 19.84 5.48 6.66
N GLY A 125 20.58 5.47 7.77
CA GLY A 125 20.65 4.33 8.70
C GLY A 125 19.34 3.96 9.41
N SER A 126 18.34 4.86 9.49
CA SER A 126 17.01 4.56 10.04
C SER A 126 15.95 4.28 8.99
N ASN A 127 16.26 4.43 7.71
CA ASN A 127 15.33 4.16 6.63
C ASN A 127 15.08 2.66 6.53
N LEU A 128 13.84 2.30 6.18
CA LEU A 128 13.52 0.92 5.86
C LEU A 128 14.19 0.52 4.54
N SER A 129 14.01 1.32 3.49
CA SER A 129 14.66 1.10 2.21
C SER A 129 14.79 2.39 1.39
N ASN A 130 15.57 2.32 0.31
CA ASN A 130 15.75 3.39 -0.67
C ASN A 130 16.36 2.85 -1.96
N ALA A 131 16.12 3.56 -3.06
CA ALA A 131 16.63 3.22 -4.38
C ALA A 131 16.69 4.45 -5.30
N LEU A 132 17.52 4.39 -6.34
CA LEU A 132 17.42 5.28 -7.50
C LEU A 132 16.45 4.72 -8.53
N ILE A 133 15.35 5.43 -8.75
CA ILE A 133 14.28 5.07 -9.67
C ILE A 133 14.45 5.79 -10.99
N ARG A 134 14.35 5.06 -12.11
CA ARG A 134 14.64 5.59 -13.46
C ARG A 134 13.48 5.44 -14.43
N GLU A 135 12.50 4.62 -14.08
CA GLU A 135 11.37 4.26 -14.93
C GLU A 135 10.17 3.88 -14.06
N SER A 136 9.03 3.67 -14.70
CA SER A 136 7.80 3.23 -14.01
C SER A 136 7.97 1.78 -13.56
N GLU A 137 7.75 1.51 -12.27
CA GLU A 137 7.94 0.19 -11.66
C GLU A 137 7.09 0.03 -10.37
N ASP A 138 6.99 -1.20 -9.85
CA ASP A 138 6.49 -1.41 -8.48
C ASP A 138 7.63 -1.12 -7.49
N ILE A 139 7.63 0.08 -6.92
CA ILE A 139 8.71 0.52 -6.04
C ILE A 139 8.76 -0.26 -4.72
N LEU A 140 7.65 -0.88 -4.30
CA LEU A 140 7.67 -1.71 -3.10
C LEU A 140 8.49 -2.98 -3.35
N SER A 141 8.34 -3.61 -4.52
CA SER A 141 9.18 -4.74 -4.92
C SER A 141 10.65 -4.32 -5.04
N ARG A 142 10.92 -3.12 -5.56
CA ARG A 142 12.27 -2.56 -5.65
C ARG A 142 12.91 -2.40 -4.26
N PHE A 143 12.14 -1.91 -3.29
CA PHE A 143 12.60 -1.75 -1.91
C PHE A 143 12.81 -3.08 -1.16
N ASP A 144 12.05 -4.12 -1.48
CA ASP A 144 12.16 -5.48 -0.89
C ASP A 144 13.48 -6.18 -1.28
N LEU A 145 14.11 -5.77 -2.39
CA LEU A 145 15.45 -6.23 -2.76
C LEU A 145 16.55 -5.76 -1.80
N GLY A 146 16.23 -4.77 -0.95
CA GLY A 146 17.13 -4.15 0.02
C GLY A 146 17.53 -2.72 -0.36
N PRO A 147 17.97 -1.93 0.63
CA PRO A 147 18.35 -0.53 0.41
C PRO A 147 19.63 -0.39 -0.43
N GLU A 148 19.63 0.60 -1.33
CA GLU A 148 20.81 0.94 -2.14
C GLU A 148 21.89 1.69 -1.35
N PHE A 149 21.50 2.60 -0.43
CA PHE A 149 22.41 3.48 0.31
C PHE A 149 22.33 3.28 1.83
N GLY A 150 22.26 2.04 2.30
CA GLY A 150 22.08 1.75 3.73
C GLY A 150 20.62 1.89 4.18
N GLY A 151 20.33 1.42 5.38
CA GLY A 151 18.96 1.21 5.87
C GLY A 151 18.83 -0.15 6.53
N THR A 152 17.68 -0.40 7.14
CA THR A 152 17.43 -1.63 7.90
C THR A 152 16.90 -2.78 7.04
N GLY A 153 16.46 -2.48 5.82
CA GLY A 153 15.67 -3.39 4.99
C GLY A 153 14.19 -3.33 5.38
N LEU A 154 13.36 -3.77 4.43
CA LEU A 154 11.96 -4.09 4.64
C LEU A 154 11.66 -5.44 4.01
N THR A 155 10.50 -6.00 4.34
CA THR A 155 9.97 -7.19 3.68
C THR A 155 8.56 -6.88 3.20
N ALA A 156 8.31 -7.01 1.91
CA ALA A 156 6.97 -6.89 1.34
C ALA A 156 6.16 -8.18 1.59
N PRO A 157 4.84 -8.09 1.81
CA PRO A 157 4.02 -6.89 1.88
C PRO A 157 4.23 -6.12 3.20
N LEU A 158 4.04 -4.80 3.19
CA LEU A 158 4.13 -3.98 4.41
C LEU A 158 2.82 -4.08 5.20
N GLY A 159 2.92 -4.38 6.49
CA GLY A 159 1.77 -4.46 7.37
C GLY A 159 1.19 -3.10 7.76
N ALA A 160 0.18 -3.14 8.63
CA ALA A 160 -0.41 -1.94 9.20
C ALA A 160 0.62 -1.05 9.92
N GLY A 161 0.48 0.26 9.76
CA GLY A 161 1.37 1.23 10.37
C GLY A 161 1.41 2.56 9.63
N ASN A 162 2.16 3.50 10.20
CA ASN A 162 2.49 4.75 9.56
C ASN A 162 3.80 4.61 8.82
N TYR A 163 3.88 5.19 7.63
CA TYR A 163 5.08 5.21 6.81
C TYR A 163 5.27 6.61 6.26
N THR A 164 6.53 6.97 6.02
CA THR A 164 6.88 8.23 5.37
C THR A 164 7.74 7.94 4.15
N MET A 165 7.41 8.59 3.03
CA MET A 165 8.21 8.58 1.82
C MET A 165 8.88 9.92 1.63
N PHE A 166 10.05 9.89 0.98
CA PHE A 166 10.80 11.08 0.64
C PHE A 166 11.46 10.90 -0.71
N MET A 167 11.30 11.91 -1.56
CA MET A 167 11.69 11.90 -2.96
C MET A 167 12.54 13.12 -3.28
N SER A 168 13.59 12.91 -4.07
CA SER A 168 14.44 14.01 -4.50
C SER A 168 15.02 13.75 -5.88
N GLU A 169 15.05 14.82 -6.67
CA GLU A 169 15.75 14.88 -7.94
C GLU A 169 16.60 16.16 -7.98
N THR A 170 17.77 16.04 -8.60
CA THR A 170 18.84 17.04 -8.56
C THR A 170 19.06 17.76 -9.88
N HIS A 171 18.65 17.16 -11.00
CA HIS A 171 18.91 17.69 -12.35
C HIS A 171 17.68 17.63 -13.28
N ALA A 172 16.52 17.28 -12.74
CA ALA A 172 15.27 17.17 -13.48
C ALA A 172 14.07 17.59 -12.63
N VAL A 173 12.95 17.78 -13.32
CA VAL A 173 11.61 17.83 -12.73
C VAL A 173 10.91 16.55 -13.17
N VAL A 174 10.25 15.88 -12.23
CA VAL A 174 9.61 14.59 -12.44
C VAL A 174 8.18 14.65 -11.91
N ASP A 175 7.22 14.42 -12.80
CA ASP A 175 5.85 14.15 -12.40
C ASP A 175 5.73 12.67 -12.03
N TYR A 176 4.94 12.39 -11.00
CA TYR A 176 4.64 11.03 -10.58
C TYR A 176 3.18 10.80 -10.22
N GLN A 177 2.76 9.55 -10.42
CA GLN A 177 1.57 8.97 -9.84
C GLN A 177 1.96 7.67 -9.13
N MET A 178 1.53 7.51 -7.89
CA MET A 178 1.73 6.29 -7.11
C MET A 178 0.40 5.67 -6.72
N ASP A 179 0.19 4.45 -7.17
CA ASP A 179 -0.99 3.65 -6.86
C ASP A 179 -0.65 2.64 -5.75
N PHE A 180 -1.10 2.95 -4.54
CA PHE A 180 -0.92 2.13 -3.34
C PHE A 180 -1.96 1.02 -3.33
N ASN A 181 -1.52 -0.21 -3.56
CA ASN A 181 -2.38 -1.40 -3.58
C ASN A 181 -2.45 -2.01 -2.17
N VAL A 182 -3.60 -1.88 -1.50
CA VAL A 182 -3.82 -2.37 -0.14
C VAL A 182 -4.84 -3.50 -0.14
N SER A 183 -4.51 -4.58 0.58
CA SER A 183 -5.39 -5.74 0.75
C SER A 183 -5.52 -6.14 2.21
N ALA A 184 -6.60 -6.85 2.54
CA ALA A 184 -6.79 -7.36 3.89
C ALA A 184 -5.76 -8.46 4.20
N VAL A 185 -5.18 -8.40 5.40
CA VAL A 185 -4.39 -9.51 5.95
C VAL A 185 -5.38 -10.61 6.33
N PRO A 186 -5.29 -11.83 5.76
CA PRO A 186 -6.15 -12.92 6.20
C PRO A 186 -5.87 -13.25 7.66
N GLU A 187 -6.87 -13.10 8.53
CA GLU A 187 -6.65 -13.36 9.95
C GLU A 187 -6.32 -14.85 10.19
N PRO A 188 -5.29 -15.17 11.00
CA PRO A 188 -4.96 -16.55 11.37
C PRO A 188 -6.16 -17.31 11.95
N GLU A 189 -7.03 -16.60 12.65
CA GLU A 189 -8.23 -17.13 13.28
C GLU A 189 -9.25 -17.66 12.27
N THR A 190 -9.32 -17.09 11.07
CA THR A 190 -10.20 -17.59 10.01
C THR A 190 -9.82 -19.02 9.62
N TYR A 191 -8.52 -19.32 9.58
CA TYR A 191 -8.03 -20.68 9.34
C TYR A 191 -8.30 -21.59 10.54
N ALA A 192 -8.13 -21.10 11.77
CA ALA A 192 -8.43 -21.88 12.97
C ALA A 192 -9.92 -22.23 13.05
N MET A 193 -10.82 -21.29 12.73
CA MET A 193 -12.27 -21.50 12.70
C MET A 193 -12.71 -22.39 11.55
N LEU A 194 -12.09 -22.26 10.37
CA LEU A 194 -12.30 -23.18 9.26
C LEU A 194 -11.88 -24.61 9.65
N LEU A 195 -10.70 -24.78 10.23
CA LEU A 195 -10.20 -26.07 10.68
C LEU A 195 -11.04 -26.65 11.82
N ALA A 196 -11.50 -25.81 12.76
CA ALA A 196 -12.43 -26.22 13.80
C ALA A 196 -13.75 -26.70 13.20
N GLY A 197 -14.31 -25.97 12.24
CA GLY A 197 -15.52 -26.35 11.49
C GLY A 197 -15.35 -27.69 10.77
N LEU A 198 -14.23 -27.88 10.06
CA LEU A 198 -13.90 -29.12 9.37
C LEU A 198 -13.71 -30.29 10.37
N GLY A 199 -13.07 -30.05 11.50
CA GLY A 199 -12.90 -31.01 12.59
C GLY A 199 -14.24 -31.50 13.15
N LEU A 200 -15.18 -30.57 13.36
CA LEU A 200 -16.54 -30.90 13.82
C LEU A 200 -17.29 -31.75 12.78
N LEU A 201 -17.23 -31.39 11.49
CA LEU A 201 -17.86 -32.14 10.41
C LEU A 201 -17.28 -33.57 10.29
N GLY A 202 -15.95 -33.71 10.39
CA GLY A 202 -15.28 -35.01 10.40
C GLY A 202 -15.71 -35.88 11.58
N ALA A 203 -15.82 -35.29 12.78
CA ALA A 203 -16.29 -35.99 13.97
C ALA A 203 -17.76 -36.47 13.82
N MET A 204 -18.64 -35.65 13.24
CA MET A 204 -20.03 -36.05 12.96
C MET A 204 -20.13 -37.16 11.93
N ALA A 205 -19.33 -37.11 10.86
CA ALA A 205 -19.28 -38.15 9.84
C ALA A 205 -18.80 -39.51 10.40
N ARG A 206 -17.81 -39.49 11.31
CA ARG A 206 -17.34 -40.70 11.99
C ARG A 206 -18.44 -41.37 12.83
N ARG A 207 -19.27 -40.59 13.53
CA ARG A 207 -20.36 -41.12 14.36
C ARG A 207 -21.48 -41.80 13.56
N LYS A 208 -21.66 -41.46 12.29
CA LYS A 208 -22.68 -42.10 11.43
C LYS A 208 -22.29 -43.49 10.94
N LYS A 209 -20.99 -43.84 10.94
CA LYS A 209 -20.51 -45.18 10.55
C LYS A 209 -20.65 -46.24 11.65
N THR A 210 -21.02 -45.86 12.88
CA THR A 210 -21.14 -46.78 14.03
C THR A 210 -22.58 -47.22 14.31
N SER A 211 -23.50 -47.21 13.33
CA SER A 211 -24.77 -47.96 13.46
C SER A 211 -24.56 -49.36 12.89
N PRO A 212 -24.47 -50.42 13.72
CA PRO A 212 -24.51 -51.79 13.25
C PRO A 212 -25.93 -52.05 12.74
N GLY A 213 -26.06 -52.40 11.46
CA GLY A 213 -27.28 -53.02 10.96
C GLY A 213 -27.52 -54.31 11.74
N LYS A 214 -28.70 -54.41 12.35
CA LYS A 214 -29.31 -55.68 12.73
C LYS A 214 -29.67 -56.48 11.49
#